data_AF-A0A9X2XXF7-F1
#
_entry.id   AF-A0A9X2XXF7-F1
#
_cell.length_a   1.000
_cell.length_b   1.000
_cell.length_c   1.000
_cell.angle_alpha   90.00
_cell.angle_beta   90.00
_cell.angle_gamma   90.00
#
_symmetry.space_group_name_H-M   'P 1'
#
loop_
_entity.id
_entity.type
_entity.pdbx_description
1 polymer ?
#
loop_
_entity_poly.entity_id
_entity_poly.type
_entity_poly.pdbx_seq_one_letter_code
_entity_poly.pdbx_strand_id
1 'polypeptide(L)'
;MNEQVFLQTINEKAKDYGINPLLLISGMEGIYTFRNVEVNEINYEFLDSLILTIFALRIGDRFHSIAEKNLSSNNYQIMQAAAHELKPLSYEEIAHSDNPYLQSFARLVAGKSVVRQYHQKALEAAAVEVKNAQMVFSNESIGSIMLQLCKNDLQSSLDLDSFFGQ
;
A
#
# COMPACT_ATOMS: atom_id res chain seq x y z
N MET A 1 12.80 -7.48 -17.96
CA MET A 1 12.93 -8.30 -16.74
C MET A 1 11.81 -9.34 -16.70
N ASN A 2 12.09 -10.58 -16.27
CA ASN A 2 11.06 -11.61 -16.09
C ASN A 2 10.26 -11.30 -14.80
N GLU A 3 8.93 -11.19 -14.92
CA GLU A 3 8.03 -10.84 -13.81
C GLU A 3 8.13 -11.83 -12.63
N GLN A 4 8.31 -13.12 -12.91
CA GLN A 4 8.47 -14.13 -11.85
C GLN A 4 9.77 -13.94 -11.07
N VAL A 5 10.86 -13.62 -11.77
CA VAL A 5 12.16 -13.36 -11.16
C VAL A 5 12.09 -12.08 -10.31
N PHE A 6 11.45 -11.03 -10.83
CA PHE A 6 11.20 -9.81 -10.08
C PHE A 6 10.43 -10.08 -8.78
N LEU A 7 9.29 -10.76 -8.85
CA LEU A 7 8.49 -11.07 -7.68
C LEU A 7 9.24 -11.95 -6.67
N GLN A 8 10.05 -12.89 -7.15
CA GLN A 8 10.90 -13.70 -6.27
C GLN A 8 11.92 -12.83 -5.53
N THR A 9 12.66 -11.97 -6.25
CA THR A 9 13.65 -11.07 -5.65
C THR A 9 13.01 -10.13 -4.62
N ILE A 10 11.83 -9.58 -4.92
CA ILE A 10 11.08 -8.77 -3.95
C ILE A 10 10.73 -9.55 -2.70
N ASN A 11 10.22 -10.78 -2.83
CA ASN A 11 9.86 -11.60 -1.66
C ASN A 11 11.07 -11.95 -0.81
N GLU A 12 12.19 -12.29 -1.44
CA GLU A 12 13.46 -12.58 -0.74
C GLU A 12 13.95 -11.35 0.01
N LYS A 13 14.02 -10.19 -0.64
CA LYS A 13 14.47 -8.94 -0.02
C LYS A 13 13.55 -8.46 1.08
N ALA A 14 12.24 -8.48 0.87
CA ALA A 14 11.28 -8.10 1.91
C ALA A 14 11.42 -8.99 3.16
N LYS A 15 11.68 -10.28 2.97
CA LYS A 15 11.97 -11.21 4.06
C LYS A 15 13.26 -10.86 4.79
N ASP A 16 14.34 -10.53 4.07
CA ASP A 16 15.62 -10.12 4.66
C ASP A 16 15.46 -8.87 5.55
N TYR A 17 14.62 -7.93 5.13
CA TYR A 17 14.33 -6.71 5.89
C TYR A 17 13.22 -6.86 6.94
N GLY A 18 12.57 -8.02 7.03
CA GLY A 18 11.44 -8.23 7.94
C GLY A 18 10.22 -7.34 7.64
N ILE A 19 10.02 -6.95 6.39
CA ILE A 19 8.89 -6.12 5.94
C ILE A 19 7.94 -6.89 5.01
N ASN A 20 6.76 -6.34 4.80
CA ASN A 20 5.79 -6.90 3.87
C ASN A 20 6.27 -6.73 2.41
N PRO A 21 6.28 -7.79 1.57
CA PRO A 21 6.68 -7.67 0.17
C PRO A 21 5.77 -6.73 -0.64
N LEU A 22 4.47 -6.65 -0.30
CA LEU A 22 3.59 -5.70 -0.95
C LEU A 22 3.91 -4.25 -0.57
N LEU A 23 4.38 -4.01 0.65
CA LEU A 23 4.83 -2.69 1.08
C LEU A 23 6.07 -2.27 0.28
N LEU A 24 7.01 -3.18 0.06
CA LEU A 24 8.20 -2.92 -0.75
C LEU A 24 7.84 -2.54 -2.20
N ILE A 25 6.93 -3.30 -2.84
CA ILE A 25 6.43 -2.97 -4.19
C ILE A 25 5.76 -1.60 -4.20
N SER A 26 4.92 -1.32 -3.21
CA SER A 26 4.22 -0.03 -3.10
C SER A 26 5.19 1.13 -2.88
N GLY A 27 6.25 0.90 -2.12
CA GLY A 27 7.36 1.82 -1.92
C GLY A 27 8.07 2.17 -3.22
N MET A 28 8.45 1.15 -3.99
CA MET A 28 9.08 1.33 -5.31
C MET A 28 8.19 2.12 -6.28
N GLU A 29 6.90 1.82 -6.32
CA GLU A 29 5.94 2.52 -7.18
C GLU A 29 5.73 3.98 -6.73
N GLY A 30 5.65 4.21 -5.41
CA GLY A 30 5.61 5.55 -4.84
C GLY A 30 6.83 6.37 -5.26
N ILE A 31 8.03 5.82 -5.10
CA ILE A 31 9.29 6.46 -5.51
C ILE A 31 9.32 6.72 -7.02
N TYR A 32 8.83 5.79 -7.84
CA TYR A 32 8.79 5.95 -9.30
C TYR A 32 7.99 7.18 -9.76
N THR A 33 7.02 7.60 -8.96
CA THR A 33 6.24 8.82 -9.22
C THR A 33 7.11 10.07 -9.13
N PHE A 34 8.22 10.02 -8.37
CA PHE A 34 9.20 11.10 -8.19
C PHE A 34 10.48 10.90 -9.01
N ARG A 35 10.53 9.97 -9.97
CA ARG A 35 11.74 9.63 -10.74
C ARG A 35 12.43 10.81 -11.45
N ASN A 36 11.73 11.93 -11.63
CA ASN A 36 12.23 13.15 -12.28
C ASN A 36 12.44 14.30 -11.29
N VAL A 37 12.43 14.03 -9.99
CA VAL A 37 12.61 15.01 -8.90
C VAL A 37 13.92 14.70 -8.20
N GLU A 38 14.74 15.72 -7.94
CA GLU A 38 15.97 15.53 -7.17
C GLU A 38 15.66 15.04 -5.75
N VAL A 39 16.49 14.16 -5.20
CA VAL A 39 16.20 13.48 -3.91
C VAL A 39 16.01 14.48 -2.76
N ASN A 40 16.78 15.58 -2.74
CA ASN A 40 16.69 16.68 -1.78
C ASN A 40 15.41 17.52 -1.93
N GLU A 41 14.71 17.43 -3.06
CA GLU A 41 13.46 18.15 -3.34
C GLU A 41 12.21 17.29 -3.10
N ILE A 42 12.37 16.01 -2.75
CA ILE A 42 11.25 15.11 -2.49
C ILE A 42 10.49 15.57 -1.24
N ASN A 43 9.19 15.80 -1.41
CA ASN A 43 8.28 15.97 -0.29
C ASN A 43 7.98 14.60 0.34
N TYR A 44 8.71 14.27 1.41
CA TYR A 44 8.58 12.98 2.11
C TYR A 44 7.21 12.75 2.75
N GLU A 45 6.51 13.80 3.22
CA GLU A 45 5.15 13.65 3.75
C GLU A 45 4.17 13.20 2.66
N PHE A 46 4.32 13.76 1.46
CA PHE A 46 3.52 13.35 0.30
C PHE A 46 3.92 11.96 -0.18
N LEU A 47 5.21 11.63 -0.22
CA LEU A 47 5.69 10.29 -0.57
C LEU A 47 5.17 9.23 0.40
N ASP A 48 5.22 9.47 1.71
CA ASP A 48 4.69 8.59 2.74
C ASP A 48 3.20 8.32 2.54
N SER A 49 2.43 9.39 2.32
CA SER A 49 0.99 9.31 2.07
C SER A 49 0.68 8.53 0.79
N LEU A 50 1.48 8.72 -0.26
CA LEU A 50 1.34 8.02 -1.53
C LEU A 50 1.64 6.52 -1.35
N ILE A 51 2.75 6.16 -0.72
CA ILE A 51 3.13 4.76 -0.46
C ILE A 51 2.05 4.06 0.36
N LEU A 52 1.58 4.69 1.45
CA LEU A 52 0.50 4.14 2.28
C LEU A 52 -0.77 3.93 1.46
N THR A 53 -1.12 4.88 0.60
CA THR A 53 -2.32 4.79 -0.25
C THR A 53 -2.21 3.64 -1.26
N ILE A 54 -1.09 3.53 -1.99
CA ILE A 54 -0.85 2.45 -2.95
C ILE A 54 -0.90 1.10 -2.22
N PHE A 55 -0.27 1.02 -1.05
CA PHE A 55 -0.24 -0.21 -0.27
C PHE A 55 -1.62 -0.61 0.24
N ALA A 56 -2.39 0.35 0.77
CA ALA A 56 -3.77 0.12 1.19
C ALA A 56 -4.67 -0.33 0.04
N LEU A 57 -4.49 0.21 -1.18
CA LEU A 57 -5.22 -0.24 -2.37
C LEU A 57 -4.90 -1.72 -2.68
N ARG A 58 -3.63 -2.12 -2.66
CA ARG A 58 -3.23 -3.52 -2.90
C ARG A 58 -3.78 -4.48 -1.85
N ILE A 59 -3.82 -4.08 -0.58
CA ILE A 59 -4.49 -4.86 0.47
C ILE A 59 -5.99 -4.91 0.21
N GLY A 60 -6.59 -3.78 -0.16
CA GLY A 60 -8.00 -3.64 -0.51
C GLY A 60 -8.42 -4.58 -1.63
N ASP A 61 -7.62 -4.71 -2.70
CA ASP A 61 -7.88 -5.64 -3.80
C ASP A 61 -7.95 -7.08 -3.31
N ARG A 62 -7.08 -7.48 -2.37
CA ARG A 62 -7.14 -8.81 -1.76
C ARG A 62 -8.43 -9.01 -0.95
N PHE A 63 -8.80 -8.03 -0.13
CA PHE A 63 -10.06 -8.12 0.62
C PHE A 63 -11.28 -8.15 -0.31
N HIS A 64 -11.26 -7.36 -1.38
CA HIS A 64 -12.29 -7.35 -2.40
C HIS A 64 -12.43 -8.73 -3.03
N SER A 65 -11.35 -9.31 -3.56
CA SER A 65 -11.37 -10.65 -4.17
C SER A 65 -11.83 -11.74 -3.20
N ILE A 66 -11.41 -11.67 -1.92
CA ILE A 66 -11.85 -12.61 -0.89
C ILE A 66 -13.36 -12.47 -0.64
N ALA A 67 -13.87 -11.24 -0.52
CA ALA A 67 -15.28 -10.98 -0.31
C ALA A 67 -16.11 -11.44 -1.52
N GLU A 68 -15.70 -11.11 -2.75
CA GLU A 68 -16.38 -11.57 -3.97
C GLU A 68 -16.45 -13.09 -4.04
N LYS A 69 -15.35 -13.79 -3.77
CA LYS A 69 -15.32 -15.27 -3.73
C LYS A 69 -16.27 -15.84 -2.67
N ASN A 70 -16.40 -15.15 -1.54
CA ASN A 70 -17.22 -15.59 -0.42
C ASN A 70 -18.71 -15.28 -0.59
N LEU A 71 -19.12 -14.47 -1.57
CA LEU A 71 -20.53 -14.26 -1.90
C LEU A 71 -21.22 -15.54 -2.38
N SER A 72 -20.50 -16.45 -3.02
CA SER A 72 -21.03 -17.75 -3.45
C SER A 72 -20.88 -18.85 -2.39
N SER A 73 -20.58 -18.50 -1.14
CA SER A 73 -20.41 -19.47 -0.07
C SER A 73 -21.75 -20.10 0.32
N ASN A 74 -21.76 -21.42 0.53
CA ASN A 74 -22.92 -22.14 1.07
C ASN A 74 -23.16 -21.85 2.56
N ASN A 75 -22.20 -21.19 3.23
CA ASN A 75 -22.35 -20.75 4.60
C ASN A 75 -22.94 -19.33 4.62
N TYR A 76 -24.16 -19.21 5.12
CA TYR A 76 -24.91 -17.95 5.20
C TYR A 76 -24.17 -16.84 5.97
N GLN A 77 -23.46 -17.17 7.05
CA GLN A 77 -22.71 -16.18 7.83
C GLN A 77 -21.54 -15.61 7.03
N ILE A 78 -20.84 -16.47 6.29
CA ILE A 78 -19.72 -16.06 5.43
C ILE A 78 -20.22 -15.19 4.27
N MET A 79 -21.33 -15.59 3.65
CA MET A 79 -21.96 -14.81 2.58
C MET A 79 -22.42 -13.42 3.07
N GLN A 80 -23.05 -13.33 4.23
CA GLN A 80 -23.47 -12.03 4.80
C GLN A 80 -22.26 -11.13 5.11
N ALA A 81 -21.21 -11.69 5.72
CA ALA A 81 -20.00 -10.92 6.01
C ALA A 81 -19.37 -10.37 4.72
N ALA A 82 -19.25 -11.21 3.69
CA ALA A 82 -18.77 -10.79 2.37
C ALA A 82 -19.61 -9.68 1.73
N ALA A 83 -20.94 -9.79 1.80
CA ALA A 83 -21.84 -8.75 1.30
C ALA A 83 -21.67 -7.43 2.06
N HIS A 84 -21.42 -7.50 3.37
CA HIS A 84 -21.11 -6.31 4.17
C HIS A 84 -19.79 -5.66 3.75
N GLU A 85 -18.71 -6.42 3.56
CA GLU A 85 -17.41 -5.89 3.10
C GLU A 85 -17.49 -5.15 1.77
N LEU A 86 -18.35 -5.63 0.86
CA LEU A 86 -18.53 -5.06 -0.47
C LEU A 86 -19.49 -3.87 -0.50
N LYS A 87 -20.16 -3.57 0.61
CA LYS A 87 -21.12 -2.46 0.70
C LYS A 87 -20.38 -1.13 0.42
N PRO A 88 -20.84 -0.31 -0.54
CA PRO A 88 -20.36 1.05 -0.71
C PRO A 88 -20.59 1.89 0.54
N LEU A 89 -19.62 2.75 0.83
CA LEU A 89 -19.73 3.77 1.85
C LEU A 89 -20.15 5.09 1.20
N SER A 90 -21.15 5.74 1.79
CA SER A 90 -21.54 7.10 1.43
C SER A 90 -20.52 8.14 1.93
N TYR A 91 -20.54 9.32 1.33
CA TYR A 91 -19.71 10.44 1.80
C TYR A 91 -20.00 10.82 3.25
N GLU A 92 -21.27 10.73 3.68
CA GLU A 92 -21.69 11.02 5.05
C GLU A 92 -21.16 9.97 6.02
N GLU A 93 -21.25 8.67 5.70
CA GLU A 93 -20.66 7.59 6.51
C GLU A 93 -19.14 7.76 6.64
N ILE A 94 -18.45 8.18 5.57
CA ILE A 94 -17.00 8.43 5.59
C ILE A 94 -16.66 9.65 6.44
N ALA A 95 -17.37 10.76 6.26
CA ALA A 95 -17.10 12.01 6.97
C ALA A 95 -17.28 11.89 8.49
N HIS A 96 -18.21 11.03 8.94
CA HIS A 96 -18.46 10.74 10.35
C HIS A 96 -17.70 9.52 10.88
N SER A 97 -16.84 8.89 10.07
CA SER A 97 -16.03 7.75 10.51
C SER A 97 -14.96 8.23 11.49
N ASP A 98 -14.76 7.49 12.59
CA ASP A 98 -13.65 7.71 13.52
C ASP A 98 -12.28 7.32 12.92
N ASN A 99 -12.24 6.78 11.70
CA ASN A 99 -11.01 6.39 11.03
C ASN A 99 -10.44 7.55 10.18
N PRO A 100 -9.36 8.22 10.63
CA PRO A 100 -8.78 9.35 9.90
C PRO A 100 -8.15 8.93 8.55
N TYR A 101 -7.69 7.68 8.43
CA TYR A 101 -7.15 7.16 7.17
C TYR A 101 -8.25 7.03 6.12
N LEU A 102 -9.45 6.59 6.50
CA LEU A 102 -10.60 6.47 5.60
C LEU A 102 -11.02 7.84 5.06
N GLN A 103 -11.06 8.86 5.93
CA GLN A 103 -11.37 10.23 5.53
C GLN A 103 -10.30 10.82 4.60
N SER A 104 -9.02 10.57 4.86
CA SER A 104 -7.91 11.00 4.00
C SER A 104 -7.96 10.31 2.63
N PHE A 105 -8.13 8.99 2.64
CA PHE A 105 -8.24 8.16 1.44
C PHE A 105 -9.40 8.61 0.54
N ALA A 106 -10.59 8.85 1.12
CA ALA A 106 -11.75 9.32 0.38
C ALA A 106 -11.53 10.69 -0.29
N ARG A 107 -10.80 11.60 0.38
CA ARG A 107 -10.39 12.88 -0.21
C ARG A 107 -9.43 12.68 -1.38
N LEU A 108 -8.47 11.76 -1.27
CA LEU A 108 -7.51 11.46 -2.33
C LEU A 108 -8.19 10.87 -3.58
N VAL A 109 -9.13 9.95 -3.41
CA VAL A 109 -9.87 9.37 -4.55
C VAL A 109 -10.91 10.34 -5.12
N ALA A 110 -11.33 11.36 -4.36
CA ALA A 110 -12.17 12.48 -4.80
C ALA A 110 -13.41 12.04 -5.63
N GLY A 111 -14.06 10.94 -5.24
CA GLY A 111 -15.24 10.41 -5.91
C GLY A 111 -14.99 9.69 -7.25
N LYS A 112 -13.72 9.56 -7.68
CA LYS A 112 -13.35 8.83 -8.91
C LYS A 112 -13.48 7.31 -8.76
N SER A 113 -13.51 6.80 -7.53
CA SER A 113 -13.68 5.40 -7.21
C SER A 113 -14.64 5.20 -6.05
N VAL A 114 -15.35 4.07 -6.05
CA VAL A 114 -16.30 3.70 -5.00
C VAL A 114 -15.53 3.20 -3.78
N VAL A 115 -15.63 3.93 -2.68
CA VAL A 115 -15.15 3.48 -1.37
C VAL A 115 -16.14 2.49 -0.79
N ARG A 116 -15.63 1.41 -0.20
CA ARG A 116 -16.38 0.27 0.33
C ARG A 116 -15.88 -0.09 1.73
N GLN A 117 -16.66 -0.82 2.50
CA GLN A 117 -16.34 -1.21 3.87
C GLN A 117 -14.94 -1.84 4.01
N TYR A 118 -14.54 -2.72 3.08
CA TYR A 118 -13.22 -3.35 3.15
C TYR A 118 -12.05 -2.35 3.08
N HIS A 119 -12.23 -1.16 2.49
CA HIS A 119 -11.15 -0.17 2.41
C HIS A 119 -10.76 0.34 3.80
N GLN A 120 -11.69 0.42 4.74
CA GLN A 120 -11.38 0.79 6.11
C GLN A 120 -10.39 -0.19 6.73
N LYS A 121 -10.67 -1.50 6.62
CA LYS A 121 -9.79 -2.58 7.10
C LYS A 121 -8.45 -2.59 6.37
N ALA A 122 -8.46 -2.32 5.06
CA ALA A 122 -7.26 -2.25 4.26
C ALA A 122 -6.33 -1.12 4.73
N LEU A 123 -6.88 0.05 5.01
CA LEU A 123 -6.13 1.21 5.52
C LEU A 123 -5.57 0.96 6.92
N GLU A 124 -6.35 0.34 7.81
CA GLU A 124 -5.89 -0.04 9.15
C GLU A 124 -4.77 -1.08 9.09
N ALA A 125 -4.92 -2.12 8.25
CA ALA A 125 -3.89 -3.12 8.03
C ALA A 125 -2.61 -2.48 7.45
N ALA A 126 -2.75 -1.60 6.45
CA ALA A 126 -1.62 -0.89 5.86
C ALA A 126 -0.89 -0.03 6.91
N ALA A 127 -1.62 0.70 7.75
CA ALA A 127 -1.04 1.52 8.80
C ALA A 127 -0.27 0.69 9.84
N VAL A 128 -0.79 -0.48 10.24
CA VAL A 128 -0.09 -1.41 11.14
C VAL A 128 1.20 -1.93 10.51
N GLU A 129 1.15 -2.37 9.25
CA GLU A 129 2.30 -2.90 8.52
C GLU A 129 3.38 -1.83 8.29
N VAL A 130 2.98 -0.60 7.97
CA VAL A 130 3.90 0.54 7.87
C VAL A 130 4.54 0.81 9.22
N LYS A 131 3.77 0.86 10.31
CA LYS A 131 4.32 1.05 11.66
C LYS A 131 5.30 -0.06 12.04
N ASN A 132 5.02 -1.31 11.67
CA ASN A 132 5.94 -2.43 11.88
C ASN A 132 7.25 -2.23 11.13
N ALA A 133 7.19 -1.82 9.85
CA ALA A 133 8.39 -1.48 9.09
C ALA A 133 9.16 -0.32 9.75
N GLN A 134 8.47 0.75 10.14
CA GLN A 134 9.10 1.89 10.81
C GLN A 134 9.81 1.48 12.11
N MET A 135 9.24 0.56 12.90
CA MET A 135 9.92 0.03 14.10
C MET A 135 11.21 -0.72 13.77
N VAL A 136 11.27 -1.48 12.66
CA VAL A 136 12.49 -2.17 12.21
C VAL A 136 13.57 -1.16 11.83
N PHE A 137 13.19 -0.04 11.22
CA PHE A 137 14.10 1.01 10.74
C PHE A 137 14.10 2.25 11.65
N SER A 138 14.07 2.07 12.97
CA SER A 138 14.29 3.13 13.97
C SER A 138 13.35 4.36 13.86
N ASN A 139 12.11 4.13 13.47
CA ASN A 139 11.05 5.14 13.27
C ASN A 139 11.32 6.17 12.17
N GLU A 140 12.08 5.80 11.15
CA GLU A 140 12.19 6.62 9.94
C GLU A 140 10.85 6.74 9.18
N SER A 141 10.73 7.78 8.33
CA SER A 141 9.59 7.93 7.42
C SER A 141 9.54 6.73 6.45
N ILE A 142 8.34 6.28 6.06
CA ILE A 142 8.26 5.10 5.19
C ILE A 142 8.89 5.37 3.82
N GLY A 143 8.80 6.60 3.33
CA GLY A 143 9.46 7.09 2.12
C GLY A 143 10.98 7.04 2.24
N SER A 144 11.55 7.47 3.38
CA SER A 144 13.00 7.36 3.63
C SER A 144 13.47 5.91 3.64
N ILE A 145 12.74 5.03 4.34
CA ILE A 145 13.03 3.59 4.38
C ILE A 145 13.05 3.03 2.96
N MET A 146 12.00 3.27 2.18
CA MET A 146 11.90 2.75 0.82
C MET A 146 12.99 3.30 -0.09
N LEU A 147 13.34 4.59 0.03
CA LEU A 147 14.43 5.21 -0.73
C LEU A 147 15.77 4.55 -0.42
N GLN A 148 16.08 4.31 0.86
CA GLN A 148 17.32 3.65 1.26
C GLN A 148 17.39 2.21 0.75
N LEU A 149 16.31 1.43 0.90
CA LEU A 149 16.24 0.06 0.40
C LEU A 149 16.40 0.00 -1.12
N CYS A 150 15.73 0.91 -1.84
CA CYS A 150 15.80 0.97 -3.30
C CYS A 150 17.20 1.34 -3.79
N LYS A 151 17.84 2.34 -3.16
CA LYS A 151 19.16 2.84 -3.56
C LYS A 151 20.29 1.90 -3.19
N ASN A 152 20.29 1.35 -1.98
CA ASN A 152 21.45 0.62 -1.47
C ASN A 152 21.45 -0.85 -1.91
N ASP A 153 20.27 -1.47 -2.00
CA ASP A 153 20.18 -2.93 -2.06
C ASP A 153 19.40 -3.48 -3.26
N LEU A 154 18.48 -2.67 -3.82
CA LEU A 154 17.68 -3.07 -4.97
C LEU A 154 18.19 -2.49 -6.29
N GLN A 155 18.99 -1.43 -6.27
CA GLN A 155 19.46 -0.76 -7.47
C GLN A 155 20.17 -1.72 -8.43
N SER A 156 21.13 -2.49 -7.91
CA SER A 156 21.91 -3.45 -8.68
C SER A 156 21.18 -4.76 -8.99
N SER A 157 20.19 -5.14 -8.18
CA SER A 157 19.45 -6.40 -8.34
C SER A 157 18.24 -6.29 -9.25
N LEU A 158 17.67 -5.09 -9.40
CA LEU A 158 16.46 -4.83 -10.19
C LEU A 158 16.67 -3.84 -11.35
N ASP A 159 17.93 -3.50 -11.65
CA ASP A 159 18.31 -2.54 -12.72
C ASP A 159 17.56 -1.20 -12.57
N LEU A 160 17.55 -0.68 -11.35
CA LEU A 160 16.88 0.59 -11.02
C LEU A 160 17.77 1.80 -11.35
N ASP A 161 18.80 1.66 -12.18
CA ASP A 161 19.71 2.76 -12.54
C ASP A 161 18.95 3.93 -13.20
N SER A 162 17.85 3.62 -13.91
CA SER A 162 16.93 4.63 -14.45
C SER A 162 16.12 5.40 -13.39
N PHE A 163 16.04 4.92 -12.14
CA PHE A 163 15.30 5.55 -11.04
C PHE A 163 16.12 6.55 -10.25
N PHE A 164 17.44 6.37 -10.21
CA PHE A 164 18.37 7.22 -9.44
C PHE A 164 19.42 7.90 -10.31
N GLY A 165 19.31 7.76 -11.63
CA GLY A 165 20.20 8.39 -12.59
C GLY A 165 19.94 9.88 -12.75
N GLN A 166 20.53 10.68 -11.86
CA GLN A 166 21.34 11.88 -12.15
C GLN A 166 22.24 12.18 -10.94
#